data_AF-A0A9Q0GED2-F1
#
_entry.id   AF-A0A9Q0GED2-F1
#
_cell.length_a   1.000
_cell.length_b   1.000
_cell.length_c   1.000
_cell.angle_alpha   90.00
_cell.angle_beta   90.00
_cell.angle_gamma   90.00
#
_symmetry.space_group_name_H-M   'P 1'
#
loop_
_entity.id
_entity.type
_entity.pdbx_description
1 polymer ?
#
loop_
_entity_poly.entity_id
_entity_poly.type
_entity_poly.pdbx_seq_one_letter_code
_entity_poly.pdbx_strand_id
1 'polypeptide(L)'
;MTDEEVLQSFEESTKKAIDHQLHTLQSILAHQASVSYLRPYLSGRLPPIDAATFRRLVPLSSYDDYAGHIDNMANHPDHPPVLSVDPLHCFHYSSGTSGMKPKLIPCFDSALATAALKTTLQGFVAVRQKWV
;
A
#
# COMPACT_ATOMS: atom_id res chain seq x y z
N MET A 1 -13.05 -13.73 18.69
CA MET A 1 -12.28 -14.85 18.15
C MET A 1 -11.61 -15.54 19.31
N THR A 2 -11.72 -16.86 19.41
CA THR A 2 -10.92 -17.66 20.34
C THR A 2 -9.50 -17.82 19.81
N ASP A 3 -8.56 -18.22 20.66
CA ASP A 3 -7.17 -18.44 20.26
C ASP A 3 -7.06 -19.52 19.17
N GLU A 4 -7.93 -20.53 19.21
CA GLU A 4 -8.03 -21.58 18.21
C GLU A 4 -8.51 -21.04 16.84
N GLU A 5 -9.51 -20.15 16.84
CA GLU A 5 -10.00 -19.49 15.62
C GLU A 5 -8.91 -18.61 14.99
N VAL A 6 -8.10 -17.92 15.81
CA VAL A 6 -6.97 -17.11 15.32
C VAL A 6 -5.90 -17.99 14.70
N LEU A 7 -5.52 -19.08 15.38
CA LEU A 7 -4.49 -20.00 14.89
C LEU A 7 -4.92 -20.69 13.59
N GLN A 8 -6.18 -21.12 13.51
CA GLN A 8 -6.72 -21.73 12.30
C GLN A 8 -6.76 -20.74 11.13
N SER A 9 -7.20 -19.50 11.35
CA SER A 9 -7.18 -18.44 10.34
C SER A 9 -5.77 -18.15 9.81
N PHE A 10 -4.77 -18.15 10.70
CA PHE A 10 -3.37 -17.99 10.33
C PHE A 10 -2.85 -19.15 9.49
N GLU A 11 -3.12 -20.39 9.89
CA GLU A 11 -2.77 -21.62 9.16
C GLU A 11 -3.39 -21.63 7.76
N GLU A 12 -4.67 -21.30 7.63
CA GLU A 12 -5.35 -21.23 6.34
C GLU A 12 -4.76 -20.14 5.44
N SER A 13 -4.46 -18.98 6.02
CA SER A 13 -3.88 -17.84 5.29
C SER A 13 -2.48 -18.12 4.77
N THR A 14 -1.67 -18.86 5.53
CA THR A 14 -0.30 -19.22 5.14
C THR A 14 -0.28 -20.38 4.13
N LYS A 15 -1.17 -21.36 4.23
CA LYS A 15 -1.30 -22.45 3.25
C LYS A 15 -1.72 -21.97 1.87
N LYS A 16 -2.55 -20.92 1.79
CA LYS A 16 -3.05 -20.33 0.54
C LYS A 16 -2.31 -19.06 0.13
N ALA A 17 -1.09 -18.87 0.62
CA ALA A 17 -0.33 -17.62 0.42
C ALA A 17 -0.19 -17.23 -1.07
N ILE A 18 0.04 -18.20 -1.97
CA ILE A 18 0.17 -17.94 -3.41
C ILE A 18 -1.12 -17.36 -3.97
N ASP A 19 -2.26 -18.00 -3.71
CA ASP A 19 -3.57 -17.56 -4.20
C ASP A 19 -3.92 -16.18 -3.65
N HIS A 20 -3.63 -15.94 -2.37
CA HIS A 20 -3.85 -14.65 -1.72
C HIS A 20 -3.01 -13.54 -2.35
N GLN A 21 -1.73 -13.80 -2.64
CA GLN A 21 -0.85 -12.82 -3.29
C GLN A 21 -1.30 -12.51 -4.72
N LEU A 22 -1.68 -13.52 -5.49
CA LEU A 22 -2.17 -13.34 -6.86
C LEU A 22 -3.48 -12.56 -6.90
N HIS A 23 -4.43 -12.92 -6.04
CA HIS A 23 -5.70 -12.19 -5.91
C HIS A 23 -5.48 -10.75 -5.45
N THR A 24 -4.56 -10.52 -4.50
CA THR A 24 -4.22 -9.18 -4.03
C THR A 24 -3.66 -8.32 -5.16
N LEU A 25 -2.72 -8.85 -5.96
CA LEU A 25 -2.18 -8.14 -7.11
C LEU A 25 -3.27 -7.82 -8.14
N GLN A 26 -4.13 -8.77 -8.47
CA GLN A 26 -5.24 -8.55 -9.41
C GLN A 26 -6.18 -7.46 -8.91
N SER A 27 -6.54 -7.46 -7.62
CA SER A 27 -7.37 -6.44 -7.00
C SER A 27 -6.75 -5.05 -7.07
N ILE A 28 -5.46 -4.93 -6.72
CA ILE A 28 -4.71 -3.67 -6.81
C ILE A 28 -4.71 -3.16 -8.27
N LEU A 29 -4.38 -4.01 -9.24
CA LEU A 29 -4.31 -3.61 -10.64
C LEU A 29 -5.67 -3.23 -11.21
N ALA A 30 -6.73 -3.97 -10.86
CA ALA A 30 -8.09 -3.64 -11.29
C ALA A 30 -8.55 -2.29 -10.73
N HIS A 31 -8.21 -2.00 -9.48
CA HIS A 31 -8.61 -0.77 -8.81
C HIS A 31 -7.76 0.45 -9.21
N GLN A 32 -6.45 0.25 -9.42
CA GLN A 32 -5.48 1.34 -9.57
C GLN A 32 -4.98 1.53 -11.01
N ALA A 33 -5.47 0.77 -12.00
CA ALA A 33 -4.96 0.83 -13.39
C ALA A 33 -4.95 2.25 -14.00
N SER A 34 -5.85 3.13 -13.57
CA SER A 34 -5.99 4.48 -14.10
C SER A 34 -5.04 5.50 -13.47
N VAL A 35 -4.33 5.20 -12.38
CA VAL A 35 -3.46 6.18 -11.72
C VAL A 35 -2.27 6.54 -12.59
N SER A 36 -1.79 7.77 -12.46
CA SER A 36 -0.74 8.33 -13.32
C SER A 36 0.54 7.51 -13.31
N TYR A 37 0.85 6.84 -12.20
CA TYR A 37 2.02 5.97 -12.09
C TYR A 37 1.91 4.67 -12.91
N LEU A 38 0.77 3.97 -12.85
CA LEU A 38 0.62 2.68 -13.55
C LEU A 38 0.28 2.85 -15.04
N ARG A 39 -0.37 3.96 -15.40
CA ARG A 39 -0.89 4.20 -16.74
C ARG A 39 0.17 4.04 -17.85
N PRO A 40 1.42 4.56 -17.74
CA PRO A 40 2.44 4.37 -18.77
C PRO A 40 2.80 2.90 -19.02
N TYR A 41 2.78 2.07 -17.98
CA TYR A 41 3.19 0.66 -18.07
C TYR A 41 2.07 -0.27 -18.52
N LEU A 42 0.82 0.07 -18.21
CA LEU A 42 -0.34 -0.79 -18.44
C LEU A 42 -1.24 -0.33 -19.60
N SER A 43 -0.98 0.85 -20.16
CA SER A 43 -1.75 1.38 -21.30
C SER A 43 -1.77 0.40 -22.48
N GLY A 44 -2.95 0.20 -23.06
CA GLY A 44 -3.13 -0.73 -24.20
C GLY A 44 -3.13 -2.21 -23.84
N ARG A 45 -3.21 -2.58 -22.55
CA ARG A 45 -3.42 -3.97 -22.10
C ARG A 45 -4.87 -4.20 -21.69
N LEU A 46 -5.40 -5.36 -22.07
CA LEU A 46 -6.71 -5.81 -21.61
C LEU A 46 -6.54 -6.53 -20.26
N PRO A 47 -7.30 -6.17 -19.22
CA PRO A 47 -7.34 -6.94 -17.98
C PRO A 47 -7.97 -8.33 -18.21
N PRO A 48 -7.66 -9.33 -17.36
CA PRO A 48 -6.79 -9.25 -16.20
C PRO A 48 -5.30 -9.29 -16.57
N ILE A 49 -4.50 -8.46 -15.90
CA ILE A 49 -3.04 -8.45 -16.06
C ILE A 49 -2.45 -9.47 -15.09
N ASP A 50 -1.76 -10.48 -15.60
CA ASP A 50 -1.15 -11.52 -14.78
C ASP A 50 0.16 -11.04 -14.11
N ALA A 51 0.60 -11.79 -13.10
CA ALA A 51 1.78 -11.45 -12.32
C ALA A 51 3.08 -11.43 -13.14
N ALA A 52 3.18 -12.28 -14.17
CA ALA A 52 4.33 -12.33 -15.06
C ALA A 52 4.43 -11.09 -15.94
N THR A 53 3.29 -10.64 -16.47
CA THR A 53 3.17 -9.43 -17.27
C THR A 53 3.44 -8.19 -16.42
N PHE A 54 2.86 -8.11 -15.21
CA PHE A 54 3.16 -7.02 -14.27
C PHE A 54 4.66 -6.92 -13.99
N ARG A 55 5.31 -8.03 -13.64
CA ARG A 55 6.75 -8.08 -13.34
C ARG A 55 7.63 -7.66 -14.52
N ARG A 56 7.19 -7.94 -15.75
CA ARG A 56 7.92 -7.56 -16.96
C ARG A 56 7.74 -6.09 -17.32
N LEU A 57 6.57 -5.50 -17.03
CA LEU A 57 6.22 -4.16 -17.49
C LEU A 57 6.49 -3.07 -16.46
N VAL A 58 6.27 -3.35 -15.18
CA VAL A 58 6.42 -2.36 -14.11
C VAL A 58 7.83 -2.50 -13.51
N PRO A 59 8.66 -1.45 -13.55
CA PRO A 59 10.02 -1.52 -13.05
C PRO A 59 10.05 -1.66 -11.53
N LEU A 60 11.08 -2.35 -11.03
CA LEU A 60 11.43 -2.28 -9.62
C LEU A 60 11.92 -0.87 -9.32
N SER A 61 11.45 -0.29 -8.23
CA SER A 61 11.65 1.11 -7.87
C SER A 61 12.19 1.26 -6.45
N SER A 62 12.62 2.49 -6.16
CA SER A 62 13.08 2.98 -4.88
C SER A 62 12.21 4.14 -4.42
N TYR A 63 12.41 4.62 -3.18
CA TYR A 63 11.69 5.79 -2.68
C TYR A 63 11.94 7.05 -3.51
N ASP A 64 13.15 7.21 -4.04
CA ASP A 64 13.57 8.42 -4.74
C ASP A 64 12.83 8.60 -6.07
N ASP A 65 12.38 7.50 -6.67
CA ASP A 65 11.53 7.50 -7.88
C ASP A 65 10.14 8.11 -7.63
N TYR A 66 9.70 8.16 -6.37
CA TYR A 66 8.39 8.69 -5.96
C TYR A 66 8.46 9.97 -5.14
N ALA A 67 9.65 10.34 -4.65
CA ALA A 67 9.81 11.44 -3.70
C ALA A 67 9.17 12.74 -4.21
N GLY A 68 9.38 13.10 -5.48
CA GLY A 68 8.77 14.29 -6.07
C GLY A 68 7.23 14.21 -6.17
N HIS A 69 6.68 13.03 -6.46
CA HIS A 69 5.23 12.83 -6.44
C HIS A 69 4.66 12.98 -5.02
N ILE A 70 5.36 12.43 -4.03
CA ILE A 70 4.98 12.49 -2.62
C ILE A 70 5.04 13.92 -2.09
N ASP A 71 6.11 14.65 -2.39
CA ASP A 71 6.25 16.06 -2.03
C ASP A 71 5.15 16.90 -2.68
N ASN A 72 4.81 16.66 -3.95
CA ASN A 72 3.70 17.36 -4.60
C ASN A 72 2.36 17.07 -3.92
N MET A 73 2.05 15.81 -3.60
CA MET A 73 0.83 15.46 -2.87
C MET A 73 0.76 16.13 -1.49
N ALA A 74 1.90 16.30 -0.81
CA ALA A 74 1.97 16.94 0.50
C ALA A 74 1.73 18.46 0.42
N ASN A 75 2.16 19.10 -0.67
CA ASN A 75 2.05 20.56 -0.85
C ASN A 75 0.79 20.99 -1.60
N HIS A 76 0.14 20.09 -2.35
CA HIS A 76 -0.95 20.41 -3.25
C HIS A 76 -2.06 19.35 -3.20
N PRO A 77 -3.20 19.65 -2.55
CA PRO A 77 -4.28 18.68 -2.35
C PRO A 77 -5.10 18.37 -3.61
N ASP A 78 -5.13 19.27 -4.60
CA ASP A 78 -6.01 19.16 -5.78
C ASP A 78 -5.36 18.47 -7.00
N HIS A 79 -4.45 17.52 -6.78
CA HIS A 79 -3.77 16.83 -7.88
C HIS A 79 -4.53 15.60 -8.39
N PRO A 80 -4.41 15.27 -9.70
CA PRO A 80 -4.98 14.05 -10.24
C PRO A 80 -4.39 12.81 -9.55
N PRO A 81 -5.10 11.67 -9.51
CA PRO A 81 -4.63 10.43 -8.89
C PRO A 81 -3.25 10.00 -9.41
N VAL A 82 -2.21 10.13 -8.59
CA VAL A 82 -0.84 9.75 -8.97
C VAL A 82 -0.56 8.30 -8.62
N LEU A 83 -0.71 7.94 -7.34
CA LEU A 83 -0.37 6.61 -6.81
C LEU A 83 -1.60 5.78 -6.44
N SER A 84 -2.70 6.42 -6.05
CA SER A 84 -3.97 5.77 -5.75
C SER A 84 -5.14 6.61 -6.25
N VAL A 85 -6.22 5.94 -6.66
CA VAL A 85 -7.54 6.57 -6.87
C VAL A 85 -8.27 6.85 -5.55
N ASP A 86 -7.86 6.20 -4.47
CA ASP A 86 -8.41 6.41 -3.14
C ASP A 86 -7.94 7.77 -2.56
N PRO A 87 -8.78 8.45 -1.76
CA PRO A 87 -8.39 9.69 -1.10
C PRO A 87 -7.16 9.49 -0.20
N LEU A 88 -6.24 10.45 -0.22
CA LEU A 88 -5.12 10.48 0.71
C LEU A 88 -5.65 10.79 2.13
N HIS A 89 -5.39 9.89 3.08
CA HIS A 89 -5.81 10.04 4.47
C HIS A 89 -4.76 10.78 5.30
N CYS A 90 -3.50 10.35 5.21
CA CYS A 90 -2.37 10.96 5.91
C CYS A 90 -1.03 10.51 5.31
N PHE A 91 0.08 11.03 5.86
CA PHE A 91 1.42 10.49 5.62
C PHE A 91 2.00 9.91 6.91
N HIS A 92 2.70 8.79 6.78
CA HIS A 92 3.50 8.21 7.85
C HIS A 92 4.98 8.54 7.65
N TYR A 93 5.66 8.93 8.72
CA TYR A 93 7.12 9.05 8.72
C TYR A 93 7.75 7.68 8.95
N SER A 94 8.54 7.22 7.99
CA SER A 94 9.42 6.07 8.17
C SER A 94 10.62 6.46 9.04
N SER A 95 11.16 5.49 9.78
CA SER A 95 12.47 5.62 10.43
C SER A 95 13.63 5.68 9.43
N GLY A 96 13.42 5.21 8.20
CA GLY A 96 14.38 5.32 7.11
C GLY A 96 14.38 6.73 6.48
N THR A 97 15.55 7.17 6.02
CA THR A 97 15.73 8.51 5.43
C THR A 97 16.12 8.43 3.95
N SER A 98 15.82 9.49 3.20
CA SER A 98 16.40 9.80 1.89
C SER A 98 16.86 11.25 1.89
N GLY A 99 18.08 11.53 1.41
CA GLY A 99 18.63 12.89 1.42
C GLY A 99 18.60 13.56 2.81
N MET A 100 18.86 12.80 3.87
CA MET A 100 18.78 13.20 5.29
C MET A 100 17.39 13.58 5.81
N LYS A 101 16.34 13.44 5.00
CA LYS A 101 14.95 13.66 5.42
C LYS A 101 14.25 12.31 5.65
N PRO A 102 13.38 12.20 6.66
CA PRO A 102 12.54 11.01 6.83
C PRO A 102 11.69 10.75 5.58
N LYS A 103 11.51 9.49 5.21
CA LYS A 103 10.64 9.11 4.09
C LYS A 103 9.17 9.27 4.50
N LEU A 104 8.40 9.96 3.66
CA LEU A 104 6.95 10.13 3.79
C LEU A 104 6.24 9.00 3.04
N ILE A 105 5.48 8.17 3.75
CA ILE A 105 4.73 7.07 3.15
C ILE A 105 3.25 7.47 3.10
N PRO A 106 2.65 7.63 1.91
CA PRO A 106 1.24 7.99 1.81
C PRO A 106 0.35 6.83 2.27
N CYS A 107 -0.65 7.16 3.08
CA CYS A 107 -1.70 6.26 3.52
C CYS A 107 -3.01 6.70 2.87
N PHE A 108 -3.57 5.85 2.00
CA PHE A 108 -4.82 6.14 1.31
C PHE A 108 -5.99 5.44 2.01
N ASP A 109 -7.17 6.05 1.99
CA ASP A 109 -8.37 5.54 2.65
C ASP A 109 -8.95 4.32 1.92
N SER A 110 -8.32 3.17 2.17
CA SER A 110 -8.75 1.86 1.71
C SER A 110 -9.01 0.95 2.91
N ALA A 111 -9.93 0.00 2.80
CA ALA A 111 -10.26 -0.91 3.90
C ALA A 111 -9.02 -1.61 4.50
N LEU A 112 -8.04 -1.93 3.67
CA LEU A 112 -6.76 -2.52 4.09
C LEU A 112 -5.91 -1.53 4.90
N ALA A 113 -5.80 -0.29 4.43
CA ALA A 113 -5.04 0.75 5.11
C ALA A 113 -5.70 1.18 6.44
N THR A 114 -7.03 1.28 6.49
CA THR A 114 -7.78 1.55 7.72
C THR A 114 -7.55 0.46 8.77
N ALA A 115 -7.57 -0.81 8.36
CA ALA A 115 -7.27 -1.93 9.25
C ALA A 115 -5.82 -1.87 9.78
N ALA A 116 -4.84 -1.65 8.89
CA ALA A 116 -3.43 -1.53 9.27
C ALA A 116 -3.18 -0.35 10.24
N LEU A 117 -3.75 0.82 9.93
CA LEU A 117 -3.66 2.02 10.77
C LEU A 117 -4.27 1.76 12.16
N LYS A 118 -5.45 1.13 12.23
CA LYS A 118 -6.10 0.77 13.49
C LYS A 118 -5.20 -0.12 14.34
N THR A 119 -4.58 -1.14 13.76
CA THR A 119 -3.65 -2.02 14.49
C THR A 119 -2.42 -1.27 14.99
N THR A 120 -1.81 -0.42 14.17
CA THR A 120 -0.65 0.41 14.56
C THR A 120 -1.00 1.35 15.72
N LEU A 121 -2.13 2.06 15.62
CA LEU A 121 -2.61 2.93 16.69
C LEU A 121 -2.90 2.16 17.98
N GLN A 122 -3.53 0.99 17.89
CA GLN A 122 -3.77 0.11 19.04
C GLN A 122 -2.46 -0.34 19.70
N GLY A 123 -1.44 -0.68 18.91
CA GLY A 123 -0.11 -1.03 19.41
C GLY A 123 0.55 0.12 20.18
N PHE A 124 0.52 1.34 19.63
CA PHE A 124 1.04 2.53 20.31
C PHE A 124 0.28 2.84 21.61
N VAL A 125 -1.05 2.71 21.62
CA VAL A 125 -1.88 2.89 22.83
C VAL A 125 -1.55 1.85 23.89
N ALA A 126 -1.40 0.58 23.51
CA ALA A 126 -1.08 -0.52 24.44
C ALA A 126 0.32 -0.37 25.05
N VAL A 127 1.30 0.10 24.27
CA VAL A 127 2.62 0.46 24.79
C VAL A 127 2.46 1.63 25.77
N ARG A 128 1.80 2.72 25.39
CA ARG A 128 1.63 3.88 26.26
C ARG A 128 0.95 3.55 27.59
N GLN A 129 -0.05 2.67 27.61
CA GLN A 129 -0.72 2.24 28.84
C GLN A 129 0.10 1.28 29.71
N LYS A 130 1.13 0.62 29.16
CA LYS A 130 2.06 -0.21 29.95
C LYS A 130 3.17 0.60 30.63
N TRP A 131 3.40 1.84 30.18
CA TRP A 131 4.51 2.70 30.64
C TRP A 131 4.04 4.00 31.31
N VAL A 132 2.76 4.06 31.72
CA VAL A 132 2.15 5.08 32.60
C VAL A 132 1.44 4.34 33.72
#